data_AF-F6HRZ8-F1
#
_entry.id   AF-F6HRZ8-F1
#
_cell.length_a   1.000
_cell.length_b   1.000
_cell.length_c   1.000
_cell.angle_alpha   90.00
_cell.angle_beta   90.00
_cell.angle_gamma   90.00
#
_symmetry.space_group_name_H-M   'P 1'
#
loop_
_entity.id
_entity.type
_entity.pdbx_description
1 polymer ?
#
loop_
_entity_poly.entity_id
_entity_poly.type
_entity_poly.pdbx_seq_one_letter_code
_entity_poly.pdbx_strand_id
1 'polypeptide(L)'
;MGGGFRVLHLVRPFLSFLPEVQNADRKIPFREKVIYTVISLFIFLVCSQLPLYGIHSTTGADPFYWMRVILASSRGTVMELGITPIVTSGLVMQLLAGSKIIEVDNNVREDRALLNGAQKLLGILIAVGEAVAYVLSGMYGSVSQLGVGNAILIIVQLCFAGIIVICLDELLQKGYGLGSGISLFIATNICENIIWKAFSPTTINSGRGAEFEGAVIALFHLLITRTDKVRALREAFYRQNLPNVTNLLATVLIFLIVIYFQGFRVVLPVRSKNARGQQGSYPIKL
;
A
#
# COMPACT_ATOMS: atom_id res chain seq x y z
N MET A 1 -1.68 44.12 -5.57
CA MET A 1 -2.61 43.74 -6.67
C MET A 1 -2.11 42.44 -7.27
N GLY A 2 -2.92 41.40 -7.15
CA GLY A 2 -2.59 40.03 -7.53
C GLY A 2 -3.69 39.10 -7.02
N GLY A 3 -4.94 39.46 -7.30
CA GLY A 3 -6.11 38.62 -7.00
C GLY A 3 -6.13 37.43 -7.96
N GLY A 4 -5.18 36.51 -7.79
CA GLY A 4 -5.24 35.21 -8.44
C GLY A 4 -6.41 34.45 -7.85
N PHE A 5 -7.34 34.02 -8.70
CA PHE A 5 -8.40 33.08 -8.38
C PHE A 5 -7.79 31.88 -7.64
N ARG A 6 -7.83 31.89 -6.30
CA ARG A 6 -7.35 30.78 -5.49
C ARG A 6 -8.37 29.66 -5.62
N VAL A 7 -8.12 28.73 -6.52
CA VAL A 7 -8.90 27.48 -6.71
C VAL A 7 -9.12 26.76 -5.36
N LEU A 8 -8.22 26.95 -4.39
CA LEU A 8 -8.37 26.52 -2.99
C LEU A 8 -9.67 26.99 -2.31
N HIS A 9 -10.21 28.17 -2.64
CA HIS A 9 -11.47 28.65 -2.06
C HIS A 9 -12.71 27.95 -2.64
N LEU A 10 -12.62 27.36 -3.84
CA LEU A 10 -13.71 26.57 -4.44
C LEU A 10 -13.92 25.23 -3.72
N VAL A 11 -12.90 24.75 -3.01
CA VAL A 11 -12.90 23.50 -2.25
C VAL A 11 -13.50 23.68 -0.85
N ARG A 12 -13.53 24.91 -0.31
CA ARG A 12 -14.10 25.23 1.02
C ARG A 12 -15.51 24.67 1.29
N PRO A 13 -16.50 24.76 0.38
CA PRO A 13 -17.82 24.18 0.64
C PRO A 13 -17.82 22.66 0.73
N PHE A 14 -16.88 21.98 0.06
CA PHE A 14 -16.75 20.52 0.10
C PHE A 14 -15.93 20.01 1.29
N LEU A 15 -15.05 20.85 1.86
CA LEU A 15 -14.28 20.51 3.07
C LEU A 15 -15.19 20.24 4.27
N SER A 16 -16.33 20.93 4.40
CA SER A 16 -17.28 20.71 5.50
C SER A 16 -18.02 19.37 5.43
N PHE A 17 -18.07 18.72 4.26
CA PHE A 17 -18.75 17.43 4.09
C PHE A 17 -17.78 16.24 4.22
N LEU A 18 -16.47 16.50 4.20
CA LEU A 18 -15.45 15.46 4.27
C LEU A 18 -15.19 15.08 5.73
N PRO A 19 -15.17 13.77 6.08
CA PRO A 19 -14.91 13.33 7.45
C PRO A 19 -13.45 13.57 7.82
N GLU A 20 -13.10 14.73 8.39
CA GLU A 20 -11.72 15.09 8.73
C GLU A 20 -11.29 14.50 10.09
N VAL A 21 -10.11 13.86 10.14
CA VAL A 21 -9.53 13.39 11.40
C VAL A 21 -8.94 14.59 12.13
N GLN A 22 -9.29 14.87 13.39
CA GLN A 22 -8.69 16.02 14.08
C GLN A 22 -7.18 15.80 14.32
N ASN A 23 -6.40 16.87 14.11
CA ASN A 23 -4.97 16.86 14.43
C ASN A 23 -4.80 16.57 15.93
N ALA A 24 -3.75 15.83 16.30
CA ALA A 24 -3.49 15.55 17.70
C ALA A 24 -3.15 16.85 18.46
N ASP A 25 -4.04 17.27 19.36
CA ASP A 25 -3.86 18.47 20.20
C ASP A 25 -2.64 18.36 21.14
N ARG A 26 -2.21 17.14 21.44
CA ARG A 26 -1.08 16.84 22.31
C ARG A 26 -0.05 15.97 21.57
N LYS A 27 1.22 16.15 21.90
CA LYS A 27 2.29 15.21 21.49
C LYS A 27 2.00 13.84 22.09
N ILE A 28 1.51 12.92 21.26
CA ILE A 28 1.19 11.55 21.62
C ILE A 28 2.48 10.81 22.02
N PRO A 29 2.53 10.13 23.18
CA PRO A 29 3.69 9.34 23.60
C PRO A 29 3.95 8.17 22.63
N PHE A 30 5.21 7.75 22.52
CA PHE A 30 5.63 6.70 21.56
C PHE A 30 4.81 5.41 21.67
N ARG A 31 4.46 4.99 22.89
CA ARG A 31 3.66 3.77 23.12
C ARG A 31 2.27 3.85 22.48
N GLU A 32 1.58 4.97 22.65
CA GLU A 32 0.26 5.17 22.04
C GLU A 32 0.37 5.20 20.52
N LYS A 33 1.41 5.84 19.96
CA LYS A 33 1.63 5.83 18.52
C LYS A 33 1.80 4.43 17.94
N VAL A 34 2.54 3.56 18.65
CA VAL A 34 2.70 2.15 18.26
C VAL A 34 1.33 1.47 18.24
N ILE A 35 0.51 1.65 19.27
CA ILE A 35 -0.81 1.02 19.38
C ILE A 35 -1.72 1.47 18.23
N TYR A 36 -1.83 2.77 17.95
CA TYR A 36 -2.60 3.28 16.82
C TYR A 36 -2.09 2.74 15.48
N THR A 37 -0.78 2.66 15.31
CA THR A 37 -0.15 2.09 14.12
C THR A 37 -0.54 0.62 13.92
N VAL A 38 -0.49 -0.19 14.98
CA VAL A 38 -0.87 -1.61 14.95
C VAL A 38 -2.36 -1.79 14.69
N ILE A 39 -3.22 -0.99 15.30
CA ILE A 39 -4.68 -1.04 15.06
C ILE A 39 -5.00 -0.70 13.61
N SER A 40 -4.42 0.37 13.06
CA SER A 40 -4.62 0.75 11.66
C SER A 40 -4.14 -0.34 10.70
N LEU A 41 -3.00 -0.96 11.00
CA LEU A 41 -2.49 -2.10 10.22
C LEU A 41 -3.40 -3.32 10.30
N PHE A 42 -3.94 -3.62 11.47
CA PHE A 42 -4.85 -4.74 11.65
C PHE A 42 -6.13 -4.55 10.84
N ILE A 43 -6.72 -3.34 10.87
CA ILE A 43 -7.89 -3.01 10.04
C ILE A 43 -7.54 -3.17 8.55
N PHE A 44 -6.39 -2.65 8.13
CA PHE A 44 -5.92 -2.78 6.74
C PHE A 44 -5.81 -4.25 6.31
N LEU A 45 -5.15 -5.09 7.11
CA LEU A 45 -4.99 -6.53 6.84
C LEU A 45 -6.32 -7.27 6.80
N VAL A 46 -7.24 -6.99 7.71
CA VAL A 46 -8.58 -7.61 7.71
C VAL A 46 -9.32 -7.24 6.42
N CYS A 47 -9.29 -5.97 6.02
CA CYS A 47 -9.91 -5.53 4.77
C CYS A 47 -9.24 -6.14 3.53
N SER A 48 -7.93 -6.40 3.55
CA SER A 48 -7.21 -7.12 2.48
C SER A 48 -7.60 -8.59 2.36
N GLN A 49 -8.28 -9.16 3.34
CA GLN A 49 -8.70 -10.57 3.37
C GLN A 49 -10.21 -10.74 3.19
N LEU A 50 -11.01 -9.68 3.33
CA LEU A 50 -12.45 -9.73 3.13
C LEU A 50 -12.78 -9.79 1.63
N PRO A 51 -13.39 -10.90 1.13
CA PRO A 51 -13.78 -11.00 -0.27
C PRO A 51 -14.95 -10.05 -0.57
N LEU A 52 -14.96 -9.47 -1.76
CA LEU A 52 -16.08 -8.64 -2.23
C LEU A 52 -17.32 -9.50 -2.46
N TYR A 53 -18.47 -8.95 -2.11
CA TYR A 53 -19.75 -9.60 -2.37
C TYR A 53 -20.10 -9.51 -3.86
N GLY A 54 -20.51 -10.61 -4.48
CA GLY A 54 -21.00 -10.63 -5.86
C GLY A 54 -19.97 -10.99 -6.93
N ILE A 55 -18.76 -11.45 -6.58
CA ILE A 55 -17.81 -11.97 -7.57
C ILE A 55 -18.27 -13.37 -8.02
N HIS A 56 -18.53 -13.55 -9.32
CA HIS A 56 -18.89 -14.85 -9.91
C HIS A 56 -17.82 -15.40 -10.86
N SER A 57 -16.74 -14.67 -11.12
CA SER A 57 -15.60 -15.18 -11.89
C SER A 57 -14.30 -14.51 -11.46
N THR A 58 -13.49 -15.21 -10.67
CA THR A 58 -12.11 -14.84 -10.34
C THR A 58 -11.09 -15.43 -11.32
N THR A 59 -11.53 -15.90 -12.49
CA THR A 59 -10.73 -16.69 -13.43
C THR A 59 -10.32 -15.88 -14.67
N GLY A 60 -9.68 -14.73 -14.47
CA GLY A 60 -9.06 -13.95 -15.54
C GLY A 60 -7.58 -13.72 -15.28
N ALA A 61 -6.73 -13.66 -16.30
CA ALA A 61 -5.33 -13.26 -16.13
C ALA A 61 -5.28 -11.80 -15.65
N ASP A 62 -4.62 -11.53 -14.52
CA ASP A 62 -4.44 -10.17 -13.99
C ASP A 62 -3.43 -9.39 -14.86
N PRO A 63 -3.86 -8.40 -15.66
CA PRO A 63 -2.93 -7.60 -16.46
C PRO A 63 -2.06 -6.70 -15.57
N PHE A 64 -2.51 -6.44 -14.34
CA PHE A 64 -1.90 -5.48 -13.41
C PHE A 64 -1.11 -6.13 -12.28
N TYR A 65 -0.61 -7.36 -12.45
CA TYR A 65 0.12 -8.08 -11.39
C TYR A 65 1.22 -7.25 -10.71
N TRP A 66 2.07 -6.59 -11.51
CA TRP A 66 3.15 -5.72 -11.00
C TRP A 66 2.65 -4.46 -10.30
N MET A 67 1.56 -3.89 -10.82
CA MET A 67 0.96 -2.67 -10.30
C MET A 67 0.32 -2.92 -8.93
N ARG A 68 -0.34 -4.08 -8.75
CA ARG A 68 -0.99 -4.47 -7.50
C ARG A 68 -0.02 -4.54 -6.32
N VAL A 69 1.21 -5.00 -6.55
CA VAL A 69 2.25 -5.08 -5.50
C VAL A 69 2.65 -3.69 -5.00
N ILE A 70 2.79 -2.71 -5.90
CA ILE A 70 3.15 -1.33 -5.53
C ILE A 70 1.97 -0.63 -4.85
N LEU A 71 0.76 -0.91 -5.31
CA LEU A 71 -0.47 -0.27 -4.86
C LEU A 71 -1.11 -0.96 -3.65
N ALA A 72 -0.46 -1.96 -3.07
CA ALA A 72 -0.96 -2.77 -1.96
C ALA A 72 -2.41 -3.24 -2.18
N SER A 73 -2.71 -3.68 -3.40
CA SER A 73 -4.05 -4.10 -3.85
C SER A 73 -4.15 -5.62 -3.88
N SER A 74 -5.21 -6.15 -3.26
CA SER A 74 -5.54 -7.58 -3.28
C SER A 74 -6.78 -7.80 -4.14
N ARG A 75 -6.66 -8.62 -5.19
CA ARG A 75 -7.76 -8.88 -6.13
C ARG A 75 -8.92 -9.58 -5.44
N GLY A 76 -10.13 -9.13 -5.77
CA GLY A 76 -11.36 -9.76 -5.31
C GLY A 76 -11.66 -9.49 -3.84
N THR A 77 -10.97 -8.52 -3.25
CA THR A 77 -11.12 -8.12 -1.85
C THR A 77 -11.55 -6.67 -1.76
N VAL A 78 -12.03 -6.27 -0.59
CA VAL A 78 -12.42 -4.89 -0.30
C VAL A 78 -11.27 -3.90 -0.55
N MET A 79 -10.02 -4.37 -0.59
CA MET A 79 -8.81 -3.61 -0.94
C MET A 79 -8.40 -3.68 -2.41
N GLU A 80 -9.34 -3.86 -3.35
CA GLU A 80 -9.02 -3.89 -4.78
C GLU A 80 -8.44 -2.57 -5.29
N LEU A 81 -8.94 -1.42 -4.82
CA LEU A 81 -8.34 -0.11 -5.14
C LEU A 81 -7.04 0.13 -4.37
N GLY A 82 -6.81 -0.57 -3.26
CA GLY A 82 -5.64 -0.42 -2.40
C GLY A 82 -5.38 1.04 -1.98
N ILE A 83 -4.13 1.46 -2.08
CA ILE A 83 -3.70 2.84 -1.80
C ILE A 83 -3.63 3.74 -3.05
N THR A 84 -4.09 3.25 -4.21
CA THR A 84 -4.00 3.94 -5.51
C THR A 84 -4.59 5.34 -5.48
N PRO A 85 -5.82 5.57 -4.96
CA PRO A 85 -6.40 6.90 -4.96
C PRO A 85 -5.62 7.89 -4.07
N ILE A 86 -4.92 7.41 -3.05
CA ILE A 86 -4.12 8.21 -2.12
C ILE A 86 -2.79 8.61 -2.75
N VAL A 87 -2.09 7.65 -3.36
CA VAL A 87 -0.80 7.91 -4.01
C VAL A 87 -1.00 8.77 -5.25
N THR A 88 -2.02 8.50 -6.06
CA THR A 88 -2.31 9.27 -7.27
C THR A 88 -2.70 10.70 -6.93
N SER A 89 -3.58 10.93 -5.94
CA SER A 89 -3.94 12.30 -5.52
C SER A 89 -2.75 13.04 -4.93
N GLY A 90 -1.90 12.36 -4.14
CA GLY A 90 -0.68 12.92 -3.59
C GLY A 90 0.33 13.32 -4.68
N LEU A 91 0.57 12.45 -5.65
CA LEU A 91 1.47 12.72 -6.77
C LEU A 91 0.97 13.88 -7.62
N VAL A 92 -0.33 13.92 -7.94
CA VAL A 92 -0.95 15.00 -8.71
C VAL A 92 -0.82 16.34 -7.96
N MET A 93 -1.11 16.36 -6.66
CA MET A 93 -0.99 17.58 -5.86
C MET A 93 0.45 18.04 -5.71
N GLN A 94 1.40 17.10 -5.53
CA GLN A 94 2.83 17.39 -5.52
C GLN A 94 3.33 17.94 -6.86
N LEU A 95 2.84 17.41 -7.98
CA LEU A 95 3.17 17.90 -9.32
C LEU A 95 2.63 19.32 -9.54
N LEU A 96 1.40 19.60 -9.13
CA LEU A 96 0.78 20.93 -9.23
C LEU A 96 1.50 21.99 -8.38
N ALA A 97 1.92 21.62 -7.17
CA ALA A 97 2.71 22.48 -6.30
C ALA A 97 4.15 22.66 -6.82
N GLY A 98 4.77 21.59 -7.31
CA GLY A 98 6.15 21.60 -7.82
C GLY A 98 6.31 22.35 -9.15
N SER A 99 5.31 22.28 -10.03
CA SER A 99 5.24 23.05 -11.28
C SER A 99 4.87 24.53 -11.08
N LYS A 100 4.62 24.94 -9.82
CA LYS A 100 4.17 26.30 -9.44
C LYS A 100 2.88 26.74 -10.13
N ILE A 101 2.08 25.81 -10.65
CA ILE A 101 0.73 26.11 -11.17
C ILE A 101 -0.18 26.54 -10.01
N ILE A 102 0.02 25.94 -8.84
CA ILE A 102 -0.63 26.34 -7.59
C ILE A 102 0.44 26.88 -6.64
N GLU A 103 0.40 28.19 -6.36
CA GLU A 103 1.23 28.80 -5.32
C GLU A 103 0.67 28.41 -3.94
N VAL A 104 1.35 27.49 -3.26
CA VAL A 104 1.02 27.11 -1.89
C VAL A 104 2.17 27.51 -0.97
N ASP A 105 1.90 28.41 -0.04
CA ASP A 105 2.89 28.76 0.97
C ASP A 105 2.85 27.74 2.10
N ASN A 106 3.82 26.83 2.09
CA ASN A 106 3.99 25.86 3.17
C ASN A 106 4.30 26.53 4.52
N ASN A 107 4.61 27.82 4.63
CA ASN A 107 4.75 28.46 5.94
C ASN A 107 3.41 28.80 6.59
N VAL A 108 2.34 28.90 5.82
CA VAL A 108 1.00 29.24 6.31
C VAL A 108 0.26 27.96 6.68
N ARG A 109 -0.20 27.88 7.94
CA ARG A 109 -0.96 26.71 8.45
C ARG A 109 -2.27 26.49 7.69
N GLU A 110 -2.94 27.57 7.31
CA GLU A 110 -4.20 27.52 6.54
C GLU A 110 -3.99 26.90 5.15
N ASP A 111 -2.94 27.32 4.44
CA ASP A 111 -2.63 26.78 3.10
C ASP A 111 -2.24 25.30 3.15
N ARG A 112 -1.53 24.85 4.19
CA ARG A 112 -1.28 23.40 4.41
C ARG A 112 -2.56 22.61 4.64
N ALA A 113 -3.48 23.15 5.46
CA ALA A 113 -4.75 22.49 5.73
C ALA A 113 -5.60 22.39 4.46
N LEU A 114 -5.64 23.45 3.65
CA LEU A 114 -6.35 23.47 2.37
C LEU A 114 -5.73 22.51 1.35
N LEU A 115 -4.40 22.40 1.28
CA LEU A 115 -3.73 21.43 0.40
C LEU A 115 -4.06 19.99 0.81
N ASN A 116 -3.99 19.67 2.10
CA ASN A 116 -4.35 18.34 2.61
C ASN A 116 -5.82 18.01 2.33
N GLY A 117 -6.72 18.97 2.56
CA GLY A 117 -8.14 18.81 2.27
C GLY A 117 -8.44 18.63 0.77
N ALA A 118 -7.73 19.36 -0.10
CA ALA A 118 -7.84 19.20 -1.55
C ALA A 118 -7.31 17.84 -2.03
N GLN A 119 -6.14 17.39 -1.52
CA GLN A 119 -5.59 16.07 -1.83
C GLN A 119 -6.57 14.96 -1.44
N LYS A 120 -7.22 15.09 -0.29
CA LYS A 120 -8.25 14.15 0.17
C LYS A 120 -9.47 14.12 -0.73
N LEU A 121 -10.00 15.29 -1.09
CA LEU A 121 -11.16 15.39 -1.99
C LEU A 121 -10.85 14.75 -3.33
N LEU A 122 -9.68 15.04 -3.91
CA LEU A 122 -9.21 14.39 -5.12
C LEU A 122 -9.05 12.88 -4.93
N GLY A 123 -8.53 12.42 -3.80
CA GLY A 123 -8.42 11.00 -3.48
C GLY A 123 -9.77 10.28 -3.46
N ILE A 124 -10.79 10.89 -2.86
CA ILE A 124 -12.15 10.32 -2.84
C ILE A 124 -12.75 10.32 -4.25
N LEU A 125 -12.60 11.41 -5.01
CA LEU A 125 -13.10 11.50 -6.38
C LEU A 125 -12.46 10.43 -7.27
N ILE A 126 -11.14 10.27 -7.18
CA ILE A 126 -10.40 9.21 -7.88
C ILE A 126 -10.88 7.83 -7.44
N ALA A 127 -11.08 7.60 -6.13
CA ALA A 127 -11.57 6.30 -5.64
C ALA A 127 -12.95 5.96 -6.22
N VAL A 128 -13.87 6.92 -6.28
CA VAL A 128 -15.19 6.71 -6.90
C VAL A 128 -15.05 6.47 -8.41
N GLY A 129 -14.23 7.26 -9.10
CA GLY A 129 -13.99 7.11 -10.53
C GLY A 129 -13.38 5.76 -10.90
N GLU A 130 -12.37 5.32 -10.14
CA GLU A 130 -11.73 4.01 -10.30
C GLU A 130 -12.72 2.88 -9.99
N ALA A 131 -13.49 2.96 -8.90
CA ALA A 131 -14.48 1.92 -8.56
C ALA A 131 -15.52 1.73 -9.68
N VAL A 132 -16.02 2.83 -10.25
CA VAL A 132 -16.94 2.79 -11.40
C VAL A 132 -16.25 2.23 -12.64
N ALA A 133 -15.03 2.68 -12.95
CA ALA A 133 -14.28 2.19 -14.10
C ALA A 133 -13.97 0.69 -13.99
N TYR A 134 -13.60 0.18 -12.81
CA TYR A 134 -13.34 -1.24 -12.58
C TYR A 134 -14.57 -2.11 -12.81
N VAL A 135 -15.75 -1.68 -12.35
CA VAL A 135 -17.00 -2.41 -12.57
C VAL A 135 -17.44 -2.33 -14.04
N LEU A 136 -17.32 -1.16 -14.68
CA LEU A 136 -17.67 -0.99 -16.10
C LEU A 136 -16.70 -1.72 -17.04
N SER A 137 -15.43 -1.87 -16.67
CA SER A 137 -14.45 -2.63 -17.45
C SER A 137 -14.76 -4.12 -17.56
N GLY A 138 -15.75 -4.61 -16.79
CA GLY A 138 -16.18 -6.01 -16.81
C GLY A 138 -15.23 -6.95 -16.08
N MET A 139 -14.28 -6.42 -15.28
CA MET A 139 -13.27 -7.21 -14.55
C MET A 139 -13.89 -8.21 -13.56
N TYR A 140 -15.12 -7.95 -13.09
CA TYR A 140 -15.87 -8.82 -12.18
C TYR A 140 -16.93 -9.69 -12.87
N GLY A 141 -17.10 -9.54 -14.19
CA GLY A 141 -18.14 -10.14 -15.02
C GLY A 141 -18.96 -9.08 -15.77
N SER A 142 -19.71 -9.48 -16.80
CA SER A 142 -20.55 -8.54 -17.55
C SER A 142 -21.71 -8.04 -16.68
N VAL A 143 -22.03 -6.75 -16.78
CA VAL A 143 -23.11 -6.09 -15.99
C VAL A 143 -24.47 -6.79 -16.19
N SER A 144 -24.65 -7.45 -17.33
CA SER A 144 -25.82 -8.27 -17.66
C SER A 144 -25.88 -9.62 -16.92
N GLN A 145 -24.74 -10.20 -16.52
CA GLN A 145 -24.67 -11.44 -15.74
C GLN A 145 -24.63 -11.19 -14.21
N LEU A 146 -24.03 -10.07 -13.76
CA LEU A 146 -24.01 -9.70 -12.34
C LEU A 146 -25.36 -9.19 -11.83
N GLY A 147 -26.15 -8.58 -12.72
CA GLY A 147 -27.29 -7.76 -12.35
C GLY A 147 -26.85 -6.37 -11.85
N VAL A 148 -27.57 -5.34 -12.31
CA VAL A 148 -27.28 -3.93 -11.99
C VAL A 148 -27.23 -3.67 -10.47
N GLY A 149 -28.04 -4.39 -9.69
CA GLY A 149 -28.05 -4.29 -8.23
C GLY A 149 -26.74 -4.72 -7.57
N ASN A 150 -26.16 -5.86 -7.97
CA ASN A 150 -24.89 -6.34 -7.41
C ASN A 150 -23.71 -5.46 -7.86
N ALA A 151 -23.73 -4.99 -9.11
CA ALA A 151 -22.72 -4.05 -9.62
C ALA A 151 -22.68 -2.75 -8.80
N ILE A 152 -23.84 -2.18 -8.48
CA ILE A 152 -23.93 -0.99 -7.62
C ILE A 152 -23.44 -1.30 -6.20
N LEU A 153 -23.78 -2.48 -5.66
CA LEU A 153 -23.34 -2.91 -4.32
C LEU A 153 -21.82 -2.99 -4.24
N ILE A 154 -21.15 -3.55 -5.27
CA ILE A 154 -19.69 -3.61 -5.36
C ILE A 154 -19.08 -2.20 -5.40
N ILE A 155 -19.64 -1.28 -6.20
CA ILE A 155 -19.16 0.11 -6.26
C ILE A 155 -19.24 0.76 -4.87
N VAL A 156 -20.36 0.61 -4.17
CA VAL A 156 -20.55 1.18 -2.83
C VAL A 156 -19.56 0.57 -1.83
N GLN A 157 -19.34 -0.74 -1.88
CA GLN A 157 -18.35 -1.42 -1.02
C GLN A 157 -16.92 -0.90 -1.26
N LEU A 158 -16.51 -0.81 -2.53
CA LEU A 158 -15.19 -0.31 -2.92
C LEU A 158 -14.99 1.16 -2.56
N CYS A 159 -16.00 2.00 -2.76
CA CYS A 159 -15.95 3.40 -2.33
C CYS A 159 -15.82 3.52 -0.81
N PHE A 160 -16.61 2.76 -0.05
CA PHE A 160 -16.56 2.80 1.41
C PHE A 160 -15.21 2.32 1.94
N ALA A 161 -14.66 1.26 1.34
CA ALA A 161 -13.30 0.79 1.61
C ALA A 161 -12.25 1.86 1.35
N GLY A 162 -12.28 2.49 0.17
CA GLY A 162 -11.36 3.55 -0.21
C GLY A 162 -11.40 4.72 0.77
N ILE A 163 -12.60 5.12 1.22
CA ILE A 163 -12.77 6.16 2.24
C ILE A 163 -12.13 5.74 3.57
N ILE A 164 -12.31 4.50 4.01
CA ILE A 164 -11.67 3.98 5.24
C ILE A 164 -10.14 4.05 5.11
N VAL A 165 -9.57 3.62 3.98
CA VAL A 165 -8.11 3.66 3.77
C VAL A 165 -7.59 5.09 3.79
N ILE A 166 -8.29 6.03 3.14
CA ILE A 166 -7.95 7.46 3.15
C ILE A 166 -7.96 8.00 4.58
N CYS A 167 -8.98 7.67 5.38
CA CYS A 167 -9.06 8.07 6.78
C CYS A 167 -7.95 7.43 7.65
N LEU A 168 -7.59 6.16 7.41
CA LEU A 168 -6.51 5.48 8.13
C LEU A 168 -5.15 6.10 7.81
N ASP A 169 -4.88 6.44 6.55
CA ASP A 169 -3.66 7.14 6.16
C ASP A 169 -3.59 8.53 6.81
N GLU A 170 -4.71 9.28 6.80
CA GLU A 170 -4.78 10.59 7.45
C GLU A 170 -4.54 10.52 8.96
N LEU A 171 -5.09 9.51 9.64
CA LEU A 171 -4.84 9.24 11.06
C LEU A 171 -3.35 9.04 11.31
N LEU A 172 -2.67 8.25 10.48
CA LEU A 172 -1.23 8.00 10.63
C LEU A 172 -0.42 9.28 10.34
N GLN A 173 -0.78 10.05 9.32
CA GLN A 173 -0.10 11.29 8.93
C GLN A 173 -0.28 12.44 9.94
N LYS A 174 -1.44 12.53 10.62
CA LYS A 174 -1.72 13.54 11.65
C LYS A 174 -1.00 13.29 12.98
N GLY A 175 -0.08 12.31 13.00
CA GLY A 175 0.88 12.12 14.08
C GLY A 175 0.53 11.03 15.08
N TYR A 176 -0.60 10.33 14.88
CA TYR A 176 -0.93 9.11 15.62
C TYR A 176 -0.06 7.92 15.17
N GLY A 177 0.52 7.98 13.96
CA GLY A 177 1.42 6.97 13.43
C GLY A 177 2.90 7.21 13.75
N LEU A 178 3.70 6.15 13.63
CA LEU A 178 5.17 6.22 13.67
C LEU A 178 5.80 6.68 12.34
N GLY A 179 5.01 6.76 11.27
CA GLY A 179 5.45 7.11 9.92
C GLY A 179 4.26 7.45 9.00
N SER A 180 4.53 7.51 7.69
CA SER A 180 3.49 7.72 6.67
C SER A 180 2.67 6.45 6.47
N GLY A 181 1.33 6.59 6.42
CA GLY A 181 0.43 5.46 6.20
C GLY A 181 0.71 4.73 4.88
N ILE A 182 0.91 5.48 3.80
CA ILE A 182 1.32 4.95 2.47
C ILE A 182 2.50 3.98 2.59
N SER A 183 3.62 4.41 3.19
CA SER A 183 4.83 3.57 3.29
C SER A 183 4.61 2.31 4.11
N LEU A 184 3.78 2.41 5.15
CA LEU A 184 3.49 1.33 6.08
C LEU A 184 2.58 0.27 5.43
N PHE A 185 1.57 0.69 4.67
CA PHE A 185 0.67 -0.21 3.94
C PHE A 185 1.39 -0.98 2.84
N ILE A 186 2.26 -0.31 2.06
CA ILE A 186 3.09 -0.96 1.04
C ILE A 186 4.01 -2.00 1.67
N ALA A 187 4.73 -1.62 2.73
CA ALA A 187 5.66 -2.54 3.41
C ALA A 187 4.93 -3.77 3.96
N THR A 188 3.74 -3.58 4.53
CA THR A 188 2.94 -4.67 5.10
C THR A 188 2.48 -5.63 4.01
N ASN A 189 1.97 -5.13 2.88
CA ASN A 189 1.52 -5.98 1.79
C ASN A 189 2.67 -6.77 1.14
N ILE A 190 3.86 -6.17 1.02
CA ILE A 190 5.06 -6.88 0.53
C ILE A 190 5.46 -7.99 1.53
N CYS A 191 5.50 -7.69 2.83
CA CYS A 191 5.81 -8.68 3.86
C CYS A 191 4.79 -9.83 3.89
N GLU A 192 3.50 -9.51 3.80
CA GLU A 192 2.41 -10.50 3.71
C GLU A 192 2.60 -11.41 2.50
N ASN A 193 2.84 -10.85 1.31
CA ASN A 193 3.09 -11.62 0.09
C ASN A 193 4.33 -12.53 0.21
N ILE A 194 5.41 -12.06 0.83
CA ILE A 194 6.63 -12.86 1.04
C ILE A 194 6.34 -14.02 1.99
N ILE A 195 5.67 -13.75 3.12
CA ILE A 195 5.31 -14.78 4.11
C ILE A 195 4.35 -15.79 3.49
N TRP A 196 3.35 -15.33 2.73
CA TRP A 196 2.38 -16.21 2.07
C TRP A 196 3.06 -17.10 1.02
N LYS A 197 3.93 -16.56 0.16
CA LYS A 197 4.69 -17.37 -0.82
C LYS A 197 5.69 -18.32 -0.16
N ALA A 198 6.18 -18.01 1.04
CA ALA A 198 7.10 -18.87 1.78
C ALA A 198 6.38 -20.02 2.51
N PHE A 199 5.23 -19.73 3.13
CA PHE A 199 4.55 -20.60 4.09
C PHE A 199 3.09 -20.94 3.71
N SER A 200 2.66 -20.73 2.45
CA SER A 200 1.28 -21.05 2.07
C SER A 200 1.00 -22.56 2.21
N PRO A 201 -0.03 -22.96 2.97
CA PRO A 201 -0.42 -24.35 3.15
C PRO A 201 -1.31 -24.88 2.00
N THR A 202 -1.57 -24.05 0.99
CA THR A 202 -2.38 -24.40 -0.17
C THR A 202 -1.70 -25.47 -1.02
N THR A 203 -2.44 -26.49 -1.40
CA THR A 203 -1.96 -27.56 -2.29
C THR A 203 -2.52 -27.35 -3.69
N ILE A 204 -1.64 -27.29 -4.69
CA ILE A 204 -2.02 -27.26 -6.10
C ILE A 204 -1.74 -28.64 -6.69
N ASN A 205 -2.78 -29.26 -7.24
CA ASN A 205 -2.69 -30.61 -7.78
C ASN A 205 -2.44 -30.53 -9.30
N SER A 206 -1.18 -30.40 -9.70
CA SER A 206 -0.77 -30.34 -11.12
C SER A 206 -0.64 -31.72 -11.78
N GLY A 207 -1.55 -32.66 -11.47
CA GLY A 207 -1.63 -33.96 -12.15
C GLY A 207 -0.51 -34.96 -11.84
N ARG A 208 0.45 -34.63 -10.97
CA ARG A 208 1.52 -35.52 -10.47
C ARG A 208 1.48 -35.77 -8.94
N GLY A 209 0.42 -35.31 -8.28
CA GLY A 209 0.24 -35.35 -6.83
C GLY A 209 -0.02 -33.97 -6.25
N ALA A 210 -0.50 -33.92 -5.00
CA ALA A 210 -0.69 -32.67 -4.27
C ALA A 210 0.68 -32.06 -3.95
N GLU A 211 1.00 -30.93 -4.58
CA GLU A 211 2.22 -30.20 -4.26
C GLU A 211 1.85 -28.91 -3.54
N PHE A 212 2.49 -28.67 -2.40
CA PHE A 212 2.28 -27.44 -1.62
C PHE A 212 2.83 -26.23 -2.39
N GLU A 213 2.13 -25.11 -2.30
CA GLU A 213 2.50 -23.84 -2.93
C GLU A 213 3.61 -23.12 -2.15
N GLY A 214 3.65 -23.29 -0.82
CA GLY A 214 4.67 -22.68 0.03
C GLY A 214 6.03 -23.33 -0.15
N ALA A 215 7.04 -22.53 -0.49
CA ALA A 215 8.41 -23.00 -0.76
C ALA A 215 9.01 -23.82 0.39
N VAL A 216 8.71 -23.44 1.65
CA VAL A 216 9.24 -24.11 2.85
C VAL A 216 8.44 -25.38 3.17
N ILE A 217 7.11 -25.32 3.09
CA ILE A 217 6.22 -26.46 3.39
C ILE A 217 6.38 -27.55 2.32
N ALA A 218 6.51 -27.16 1.06
CA ALA A 218 6.82 -28.06 -0.05
C ALA A 218 8.17 -28.76 0.14
N LEU A 219 9.20 -28.03 0.60
CA LEU A 219 10.51 -28.62 0.89
C LEU A 219 10.39 -29.68 1.99
N PHE A 220 9.74 -29.39 3.11
CA PHE A 220 9.59 -30.38 4.19
C PHE A 220 8.71 -31.57 3.78
N HIS A 221 7.62 -31.34 3.04
CA HIS A 221 6.76 -32.43 2.57
C HIS A 221 7.45 -33.32 1.53
N LEU A 222 8.15 -32.74 0.55
CA LEU A 222 8.90 -33.51 -0.46
C LEU A 222 10.09 -34.27 0.15
N LEU A 223 10.73 -33.71 1.18
CA LEU A 223 11.86 -34.34 1.88
C LEU A 223 11.42 -35.51 2.77
N ILE A 224 10.21 -35.45 3.34
CA ILE A 224 9.64 -36.49 4.21
C ILE A 224 8.94 -37.60 3.41
N THR A 225 8.21 -37.25 2.34
CA THR A 225 7.31 -38.19 1.65
C THR A 225 7.99 -38.97 0.50
N ARG A 226 9.10 -38.48 -0.10
CA ARG A 226 9.82 -39.20 -1.17
C ARG A 226 11.11 -39.88 -0.68
N THR A 227 11.31 -41.12 -1.10
CA THR A 227 12.51 -41.94 -0.84
C THR A 227 13.74 -41.51 -1.66
N ASP A 228 13.54 -40.97 -2.87
CA ASP A 228 14.61 -40.45 -3.74
C ASP A 228 14.99 -38.99 -3.42
N LYS A 229 15.78 -38.81 -2.36
CA LYS A 229 16.17 -37.50 -1.80
C LYS A 229 16.83 -36.56 -2.81
N VAL A 230 17.62 -37.07 -3.77
CA VAL A 230 18.40 -36.23 -4.72
C VAL A 230 17.55 -35.71 -5.88
N ARG A 231 16.61 -36.52 -6.40
CA ARG A 231 15.65 -36.07 -7.43
C ARG A 231 14.61 -35.13 -6.83
N ALA A 232 14.11 -35.43 -5.63
CA ALA A 232 13.17 -34.56 -4.92
C ALA A 232 13.78 -33.19 -4.58
N LEU A 233 15.07 -33.14 -4.18
CA LEU A 233 15.76 -31.87 -3.95
C LEU A 233 15.90 -31.07 -5.24
N ARG A 234 16.28 -31.71 -6.36
CA ARG A 234 16.46 -31.02 -7.65
C ARG A 234 15.13 -30.50 -8.21
N GLU A 235 14.04 -31.25 -8.03
CA GLU A 235 12.69 -30.88 -8.44
C GLU A 235 12.10 -29.77 -7.54
N ALA A 236 12.43 -29.75 -6.23
CA ALA A 236 12.07 -28.68 -5.31
C ALA A 236 12.90 -27.38 -5.47
N PHE A 237 14.15 -27.48 -5.94
CA PHE A 237 15.02 -26.32 -6.20
C PHE A 237 14.78 -25.67 -7.57
N TYR A 238 14.35 -26.44 -8.58
CA TYR A 238 14.22 -26.00 -9.99
C TYR A 238 12.79 -26.16 -10.56
N ARG A 239 11.75 -25.86 -9.79
CA ARG A 239 10.37 -25.91 -10.28
C ARG A 239 10.04 -24.64 -11.09
N GLN A 240 9.81 -24.74 -12.39
CA GLN A 240 9.57 -23.56 -13.22
C GLN A 240 8.24 -22.82 -12.93
N ASN A 241 7.25 -23.52 -12.38
CA ASN A 241 5.88 -22.99 -12.27
C ASN A 241 5.47 -22.53 -10.86
N LEU A 242 6.28 -22.76 -9.82
CA LEU A 242 5.91 -22.49 -8.41
C LEU A 242 7.06 -21.83 -7.62
N PRO A 243 6.76 -21.16 -6.49
CA PRO A 243 7.77 -20.53 -5.65
C PRO A 243 8.83 -21.54 -5.20
N ASN A 244 10.05 -21.39 -5.72
CA ASN A 244 11.18 -22.25 -5.37
C ASN A 244 11.90 -21.76 -4.12
N VAL A 245 12.57 -22.71 -3.47
CA VAL A 245 13.55 -22.44 -2.39
C VAL A 245 14.69 -21.55 -2.90
N THR A 246 15.07 -21.68 -4.17
CA THR A 246 16.03 -20.79 -4.85
C THR A 246 15.54 -19.35 -4.90
N ASN A 247 14.25 -19.11 -5.14
CA ASN A 247 13.68 -17.75 -5.17
C ASN A 247 13.63 -17.15 -3.77
N LEU A 248 13.32 -17.96 -2.75
CA LEU A 248 13.36 -17.53 -1.35
C LEU A 248 14.79 -17.15 -0.94
N LEU A 249 15.77 -18.00 -1.26
CA LEU A 249 17.17 -17.76 -0.93
C LEU A 249 17.75 -16.55 -1.69
N ALA A 250 17.38 -16.37 -2.96
CA ALA A 250 17.70 -15.17 -3.72
C ALA A 250 17.10 -13.90 -3.09
N THR A 251 15.86 -13.96 -2.59
CA THR A 251 15.22 -12.84 -1.90
C THR A 251 15.97 -12.47 -0.62
N VAL A 252 16.38 -13.46 0.19
CA VAL A 252 17.18 -13.23 1.40
C VAL A 252 18.54 -12.62 1.08
N LEU A 253 19.20 -13.13 0.03
CA LEU A 253 20.49 -12.59 -0.42
C LEU A 253 20.37 -11.12 -0.85
N ILE A 254 19.37 -10.78 -1.68
CA ILE A 254 19.11 -9.40 -2.07
C ILE A 254 18.79 -8.53 -0.85
N PHE A 255 17.99 -9.02 0.09
CA PHE A 255 17.65 -8.31 1.31
C PHE A 255 18.91 -7.95 2.13
N LEU A 256 19.86 -8.87 2.30
CA LEU A 256 21.13 -8.60 2.99
C LEU A 256 21.98 -7.57 2.24
N ILE A 257 22.06 -7.68 0.91
CA ILE A 257 22.79 -6.71 0.06
C ILE A 257 22.19 -5.31 0.20
N VAL A 258 20.86 -5.18 0.16
CA VAL A 258 20.17 -3.88 0.28
C VAL A 258 20.41 -3.26 1.66
N ILE A 259 20.35 -4.04 2.75
CA ILE A 259 20.67 -3.55 4.10
C ILE A 259 22.12 -3.05 4.17
N TYR A 260 23.05 -3.78 3.55
CA TYR A 260 24.44 -3.37 3.48
C TYR A 260 24.60 -2.02 2.76
N PHE A 261 23.95 -1.85 1.60
CA PHE A 261 23.96 -0.57 0.87
C PHE A 261 23.26 0.57 1.61
N GLN A 262 22.18 0.31 2.32
CA GLN A 262 21.47 1.31 3.11
C GLN A 262 22.31 1.83 4.30
N GLY A 263 23.31 1.07 4.74
CA GLY A 263 24.27 1.47 5.77
C GLY A 263 25.30 2.51 5.31
N PHE A 264 25.46 2.72 3.99
CA PHE A 264 26.40 3.70 3.47
C PHE A 264 25.90 5.12 3.75
N ARG A 265 26.69 5.85 4.53
CA ARG A 265 26.45 7.25 4.85
C ARG A 265 27.74 8.04 4.69
N VAL A 266 27.66 9.13 3.95
CA VAL A 266 28.74 10.11 3.85
C VAL A 266 28.55 11.11 4.98
N VAL A 267 29.46 11.06 5.96
CA VAL A 267 29.38 11.93 7.13
C VAL A 267 30.14 13.22 6.85
N LEU A 268 29.42 14.33 6.69
CA LEU A 268 30.03 15.66 6.54
C LEU A 268 30.15 16.33 7.91
N PRO A 269 31.34 16.82 8.30
CA PRO A 269 31.48 17.61 9.51
C PRO A 269 30.90 19.01 9.30
N VAL A 270 29.98 19.42 10.18
CA VAL A 270 29.34 20.73 10.16
C VAL A 270 29.66 21.45 11.47
N ARG A 271 30.03 22.72 11.38
CA ARG A 271 30.32 23.54 12.56
C ARG A 271 29.28 24.65 12.68
N SER A 272 28.70 24.80 13.87
CA SER A 272 27.73 25.87 14.12
C SER A 272 28.43 27.23 14.14
N LYS A 273 27.89 28.20 13.38
CA LYS A 273 28.38 29.58 13.35
C LYS A 273 27.98 30.37 14.60
N ASN A 274 26.84 30.03 15.22
CA ASN A 274 26.27 30.76 16.35
C ASN A 274 26.71 30.22 17.71
N ALA A 275 27.11 28.94 17.80
CA ALA A 275 27.60 28.33 19.03
C ALA A 275 29.04 27.84 18.85
N ARG A 276 30.02 28.63 19.34
CA ARG A 276 31.43 28.23 19.35
C ARG A 276 31.60 26.92 20.13
N GLY A 277 32.04 25.85 19.44
CA GLY A 277 32.33 24.55 20.03
C GLY A 277 31.34 23.44 19.67
N GLN A 278 30.16 23.76 19.13
CA GLN A 278 29.25 22.75 18.59
C GLN A 278 29.73 22.28 17.21
N GLN A 279 30.36 21.10 17.21
CA GLN A 279 30.59 20.30 16.02
C GLN A 279 29.48 19.25 15.91
N GLY A 280 28.84 19.19 14.76
CA GLY A 280 27.85 18.17 14.42
C GLY A 280 28.33 17.39 13.21
N SER A 281 27.95 16.13 13.14
CA SER A 281 28.11 15.31 11.94
C SER A 281 26.76 15.28 11.23
N TYR A 282 26.70 15.68 9.96
CA TYR A 282 25.52 15.55 9.13
C TYR A 282 25.70 14.32 8.21
N PRO A 283 25.09 13.17 8.53
CA PRO A 283 25.16 12.00 7.67
C PRO A 283 24.22 12.18 6.48
N ILE A 284 24.78 12.24 5.27
CA ILE A 284 24.03 12.10 4.03
C ILE A 284 23.96 10.60 3.72
N LYS A 285 22.74 10.05 3.67
CA LYS A 285 22.53 8.66 3.21
C LYS A 285 22.69 8.62 1.69
N LEU A 286 23.26 7.51 1.19
CA LEU A 286 23.38 7.26 -0.25
C LEU A 286 22.00 7.11 -0.91
#